data_AF-A0A0C9ZN93-F1
#
_entry.id   AF-A0A0C9ZN93-F1
#
_cell.length_a   1.000
_cell.length_b   1.000
_cell.length_c   1.000
_cell.angle_alpha   90.00
_cell.angle_beta   90.00
_cell.angle_gamma   90.00
#
_symmetry.space_group_name_H-M   'P 1'
#
loop_
_entity.id
_entity.type
_entity.pdbx_description
1 polymer ?
#
loop_
_entity_poly.entity_id
_entity_poly.type
_entity_poly.pdbx_seq_one_letter_code
_entity_poly.pdbx_strand_id
1 'polypeptide(L)'
;MNNNTTPGWFHGKADENAQNFLKEVDRYIILNDLKTEAAKVVVFSTLLSAGSVADLWWTKLDNAKKTAWSDVQAEFNARWPVITIVEKTGLDYQREILALRIDEEDLGTQVTVAGVLTWAHMQFRAKLQQLVAEAGSNETAGLVYQVRENMPTVIKELTTPGLADWTKFLDEIKNIDTNKLREKADVVRRKRETEKAQNARLTRLEGLQMDAIEILRLQLQCSNLRNTPPGTTLSNPTPPPTTNTASRIRYVPRTPAARPPARQRQPLSPEERDLLHSRINNIPHQPDTAAGIAVYQEQLKQWFTKHGQDGRVNENMQFPLRPGSAMICSGECFKCGSHGHIAGACPAPEASQLLIQEKIWRSIAVRELGNYNRGHATQIDLLLEDEFIQQWEQGKGQGSSV
;
A
#
# COMPACT_ATOMS: atom_id res chain seq x y z
N MET A 1 31.47 -27.06 21.24
CA MET A 1 30.18 -27.47 21.84
C MET A 1 29.26 -27.80 20.68
N ASN A 2 28.70 -29.00 20.63
CA ASN A 2 27.85 -29.41 19.51
C ASN A 2 26.42 -28.97 19.80
N ASN A 3 25.90 -28.03 19.00
CA ASN A 3 24.49 -27.69 19.02
C ASN A 3 23.72 -28.82 18.31
N ASN A 4 23.46 -29.92 19.02
CA ASN A 4 22.55 -30.97 18.58
C ASN A 4 21.11 -30.44 18.67
N THR A 5 20.72 -29.63 17.69
CA THR A 5 19.35 -29.12 17.54
C THR A 5 18.41 -30.30 17.39
N THR A 6 17.56 -30.53 18.40
CA THR A 6 16.45 -31.48 18.34
C THR A 6 15.49 -31.09 17.20
N PRO A 7 14.98 -32.03 16.38
CA PRO A 7 14.00 -31.73 15.35
C PRO A 7 12.75 -31.05 15.90
N GLY A 8 12.06 -30.28 15.05
CA GLY A 8 10.75 -29.72 15.39
C GLY A 8 9.69 -30.80 15.62
N TRP A 9 8.68 -30.50 16.45
CA TRP A 9 7.52 -31.38 16.60
C TRP A 9 6.65 -31.38 15.34
N PHE A 10 6.33 -32.57 14.82
CA PHE A 10 5.47 -32.75 13.65
C PHE A 10 4.01 -32.97 14.08
N HIS A 11 3.07 -32.26 13.45
CA HIS A 11 1.64 -32.36 13.76
C HIS A 11 0.85 -33.14 12.70
N GLY A 12 1.44 -33.39 11.52
CA GLY A 12 0.81 -34.10 10.41
C GLY A 12 -0.10 -33.23 9.54
N LYS A 13 0.07 -31.90 9.55
CA LYS A 13 -0.77 -30.94 8.83
C LYS A 13 -0.34 -30.76 7.36
N ALA A 14 -1.18 -30.09 6.57
CA ALA A 14 -0.93 -29.82 5.14
C ALA A 14 0.07 -28.68 4.88
N ASP A 15 0.33 -27.82 5.86
CA ASP A 15 1.35 -26.76 5.85
C ASP A 15 2.74 -27.24 6.32
N GLU A 16 2.85 -28.47 6.81
CA GLU A 16 4.11 -29.05 7.29
C GLU A 16 4.78 -29.93 6.23
N ASN A 17 6.04 -29.66 5.89
CA ASN A 17 6.80 -30.52 4.98
C ASN A 17 7.32 -31.78 5.72
N ALA A 18 6.51 -32.83 5.67
CA ALA A 18 6.79 -34.15 6.25
C ALA A 18 8.16 -34.75 5.82
N GLN A 19 8.64 -34.42 4.62
CA GLN A 19 9.91 -34.91 4.08
C GLN A 19 11.12 -34.15 4.60
N ASN A 20 10.95 -32.88 5.02
CA ASN A 20 11.97 -32.16 5.77
C ASN A 20 12.03 -32.69 7.21
N PHE A 21 10.89 -32.98 7.84
CA PHE A 21 10.84 -33.59 9.17
C PHE A 21 11.58 -34.93 9.22
N LEU A 22 11.33 -35.87 8.29
CA LEU A 22 12.09 -37.13 8.23
C LEU A 22 13.60 -36.89 8.12
N LYS A 23 14.05 -35.95 7.28
CA LYS A 23 15.48 -35.60 7.14
C LYS A 23 16.08 -35.01 8.42
N GLU A 24 15.30 -34.27 9.21
CA GLU A 24 15.74 -33.82 10.54
C GLU A 24 15.84 -34.98 11.55
N VAL A 25 14.89 -35.92 11.53
CA VAL A 25 14.94 -37.13 12.37
C VAL A 25 16.14 -38.02 12.00
N ASP A 26 16.36 -38.29 10.71
CA ASP A 26 17.52 -39.06 10.24
C ASP A 26 18.84 -38.35 10.58
N ARG A 27 18.91 -37.02 10.42
CA ARG A 27 20.06 -36.22 10.86
C ARG A 27 20.29 -36.32 12.37
N TYR A 28 19.24 -36.30 13.18
CA TYR A 28 19.33 -36.45 14.64
C TYR A 28 19.76 -37.87 15.05
N ILE A 29 19.25 -38.91 14.37
CA ILE A 29 19.69 -40.31 14.53
C ILE A 29 21.20 -40.44 14.30
N ILE A 30 21.72 -39.81 13.25
CA ILE A 30 23.15 -39.80 12.91
C ILE A 30 23.97 -38.98 13.94
N LEU A 31 23.54 -37.76 14.28
CA LEU A 31 24.27 -36.87 15.20
C LEU A 31 24.30 -37.32 16.67
N ASN A 32 23.41 -38.24 17.05
CA ASN A 32 23.37 -38.85 18.40
C ASN A 32 23.73 -40.35 18.39
N ASP A 33 24.27 -40.87 17.28
CA ASP A 33 24.81 -42.24 17.16
C ASP A 33 23.80 -43.34 17.58
N LEU A 34 22.52 -43.17 17.20
CA LEU A 34 21.40 -44.04 17.61
C LEU A 34 21.42 -45.37 16.84
N LYS A 35 22.19 -46.33 17.36
CA LYS A 35 22.46 -47.63 16.73
C LYS A 35 21.30 -48.64 16.75
N THR A 36 20.40 -48.58 17.72
CA THR A 36 19.31 -49.58 17.86
C THR A 36 18.01 -49.09 17.23
N GLU A 37 17.34 -49.97 16.47
CA GLU A 37 16.06 -49.66 15.82
C GLU A 37 15.01 -49.16 16.83
N ALA A 38 14.92 -49.81 18.00
CA ALA A 38 14.04 -49.39 19.08
C ALA A 38 14.31 -47.94 19.55
N ALA A 39 15.56 -47.49 19.62
CA ALA A 39 15.88 -46.11 20.00
C ALA A 39 15.46 -45.11 18.90
N LYS A 40 15.67 -45.44 17.62
CA LYS A 40 15.23 -44.62 16.48
C LYS A 40 13.70 -44.46 16.50
N VAL A 41 12.97 -45.57 16.67
CA VAL A 41 11.51 -45.60 16.75
C VAL A 41 10.97 -44.80 17.93
N VAL A 42 11.57 -44.97 19.13
CA VAL A 42 11.18 -44.19 20.32
C VAL A 42 11.41 -42.70 20.08
N VAL A 43 12.59 -42.29 19.60
CA VAL A 43 12.90 -40.89 19.32
C VAL A 43 11.94 -40.29 18.30
N PHE A 44 11.66 -40.98 17.19
CA PHE A 44 10.66 -40.55 16.22
C PHE A 44 9.28 -40.35 16.87
N SER A 45 8.81 -41.29 17.70
CA SER A 45 7.52 -41.17 18.38
C SER A 45 7.45 -39.97 19.34
N THR A 46 8.56 -39.63 20.02
CA THR A 46 8.64 -38.44 20.89
C THR A 46 8.72 -37.11 20.15
N LEU A 47 8.89 -37.13 18.82
CA LEU A 47 8.89 -35.94 17.96
C LEU A 47 7.54 -35.73 17.25
N LEU A 48 6.56 -36.61 17.48
CA LEU A 48 5.17 -36.40 17.07
C LEU A 48 4.44 -35.60 18.15
N SER A 49 3.77 -34.52 17.75
CA SER A 49 3.07 -33.63 18.69
C SER A 49 1.84 -34.34 19.27
N ALA A 50 1.72 -34.37 20.61
CA ALA A 50 0.66 -35.13 21.30
C ALA A 50 -0.75 -34.65 20.94
N GLY A 51 -1.65 -35.58 20.63
CA GLY A 51 -3.03 -35.30 20.18
C GLY A 51 -3.13 -34.78 18.75
N SER A 52 -2.04 -34.70 17.99
CA SER A 52 -2.02 -34.25 16.60
C SER A 52 -2.49 -35.33 15.60
N VAL A 53 -2.59 -34.95 14.32
CA VAL A 53 -2.92 -35.92 13.24
C VAL A 53 -1.83 -36.97 13.08
N ALA A 54 -0.57 -36.62 13.36
CA ALA A 54 0.55 -37.55 13.35
C ALA A 54 0.51 -38.55 14.51
N ASP A 55 0.25 -38.09 15.74
CA ASP A 55 0.09 -38.95 16.91
C ASP A 55 -1.15 -39.88 16.80
N LEU A 56 -2.27 -39.34 16.31
CA LEU A 56 -3.49 -40.12 16.01
C LEU A 56 -3.34 -41.13 14.85
N TRP A 57 -2.28 -41.02 14.05
CA TRP A 57 -1.86 -42.06 13.09
C TRP A 57 -0.93 -43.07 13.77
N TRP A 58 0.09 -42.59 14.49
CA TRP A 58 1.10 -43.43 15.15
C TRP A 58 0.51 -44.39 16.18
N THR A 59 -0.45 -43.91 16.97
CA THR A 59 -1.23 -44.72 17.93
C THR A 59 -2.05 -45.82 17.26
N LYS A 60 -2.45 -45.65 15.98
CA LYS A 60 -3.25 -46.61 15.21
C LYS A 60 -2.42 -47.52 14.30
N LEU A 61 -1.16 -47.16 14.02
CA LEU A 61 -0.25 -47.98 13.23
C LEU A 61 0.00 -49.33 13.94
N ASP A 62 0.11 -50.41 13.18
CA ASP A 62 0.41 -51.74 13.71
C ASP A 62 1.76 -51.75 14.44
N ASN A 63 1.86 -52.42 15.58
CA ASN A 63 3.10 -52.55 16.34
C ASN A 63 4.15 -53.37 15.57
N ALA A 64 3.76 -54.27 14.67
CA ALA A 64 4.70 -54.94 13.76
C ALA A 64 5.50 -53.93 12.91
N LYS A 65 4.83 -52.85 12.47
CA LYS A 65 5.41 -51.75 11.67
C LYS A 65 6.23 -50.74 12.48
N LYS A 66 6.37 -50.96 13.80
CA LYS A 66 7.17 -50.14 14.73
C LYS A 66 8.43 -50.86 15.20
N THR A 67 8.86 -51.91 14.49
CA THR A 67 10.01 -52.74 14.88
C THR A 67 11.32 -52.32 14.22
N ALA A 68 11.28 -51.88 12.96
CA ALA A 68 12.43 -51.37 12.20
C ALA A 68 12.19 -49.91 11.74
N TRP A 69 13.25 -49.11 11.67
CA TRP A 69 13.17 -47.72 11.23
C TRP A 69 12.71 -47.60 9.76
N SER A 70 13.13 -48.53 8.91
CA SER A 70 12.71 -48.61 7.50
C SER A 70 11.20 -48.81 7.32
N ASP A 71 10.56 -49.58 8.21
CA ASP A 71 9.11 -49.80 8.15
C ASP A 71 8.35 -48.55 8.58
N VAL A 72 8.84 -47.85 9.62
CA VAL A 72 8.29 -46.55 10.04
C VAL A 72 8.43 -45.51 8.93
N GLN A 73 9.59 -45.42 8.28
CA GLN A 73 9.79 -44.54 7.12
C GLN A 73 8.85 -44.91 5.96
N ALA A 74 8.63 -46.19 5.67
CA ALA A 74 7.75 -46.64 4.60
C ALA A 74 6.27 -46.28 4.88
N GLU A 75 5.76 -46.60 6.07
CA GLU A 75 4.38 -46.29 6.46
C GLU A 75 4.14 -44.78 6.62
N PHE A 76 5.14 -44.02 7.07
CA PHE A 76 5.08 -42.56 7.11
C PHE A 76 5.00 -41.96 5.70
N ASN A 77 5.83 -42.43 4.76
CA ASN A 77 5.78 -41.98 3.36
C ASN A 77 4.51 -42.41 2.63
N ALA A 78 3.88 -43.53 3.02
CA ALA A 78 2.55 -43.90 2.56
C ALA A 78 1.45 -42.98 3.12
N ARG A 79 1.64 -42.42 4.32
CA ARG A 79 0.67 -41.54 4.99
C ARG A 79 0.81 -40.06 4.61
N TRP A 80 2.03 -39.56 4.46
CA TRP A 80 2.37 -38.23 3.94
C TRP A 80 3.30 -38.39 2.72
N PRO A 81 2.73 -38.56 1.51
CA PRO A 81 3.49 -38.73 0.28
C PRO A 81 4.56 -37.65 0.07
N VAL A 82 5.63 -38.02 -0.64
CA VAL A 82 6.65 -37.05 -1.06
C VAL A 82 5.99 -35.93 -1.86
N ILE A 83 6.16 -34.69 -1.42
CA ILE A 83 5.70 -33.51 -2.17
C ILE A 83 6.53 -33.45 -3.46
N THR A 84 5.93 -33.92 -4.56
CA THR A 84 6.51 -33.76 -5.89
C THR A 84 6.53 -32.29 -6.24
N ILE A 85 7.73 -31.71 -6.33
CA ILE A 85 7.92 -30.39 -6.91
C ILE A 85 7.37 -30.46 -8.34
N VAL A 86 6.45 -29.56 -8.69
CA VAL A 86 6.06 -29.39 -10.09
C VAL A 86 7.26 -28.78 -10.80
N GLU A 87 7.99 -29.61 -11.53
CA GLU A 87 9.07 -29.18 -12.40
C GLU A 87 8.47 -28.21 -13.44
N LYS A 88 8.91 -26.94 -13.39
CA LYS A 88 8.46 -25.91 -14.33
C LYS A 88 8.78 -26.38 -15.74
N THR A 89 7.78 -26.40 -16.62
CA THR A 89 8.05 -26.73 -18.01
C THR A 89 8.84 -25.62 -18.69
N GLY A 90 9.53 -25.92 -19.78
CA GLY A 90 10.17 -24.91 -20.62
C GLY A 90 9.25 -23.75 -20.99
N LEU A 91 7.99 -24.04 -21.27
CA LEU A 91 6.95 -23.05 -21.57
C LEU A 91 6.59 -22.17 -20.36
N ASP A 92 6.62 -22.71 -19.13
CA ASP A 92 6.42 -21.92 -17.91
C ASP A 92 7.60 -20.98 -17.67
N TYR A 93 8.84 -21.44 -17.88
CA TYR A 93 10.01 -20.58 -17.83
C TYR A 93 9.98 -19.49 -18.91
N GLN A 94 9.61 -19.82 -20.16
CA GLN A 94 9.44 -18.81 -21.22
C GLN A 94 8.42 -17.74 -20.82
N ARG A 95 7.30 -18.14 -20.20
CA ARG A 95 6.27 -17.20 -19.70
C ARG A 95 6.79 -16.34 -18.54
N GLU A 96 7.56 -16.91 -17.62
CA GLU A 96 8.15 -16.19 -16.49
C GLU A 96 9.23 -15.20 -16.94
N ILE A 97 10.07 -15.58 -17.91
CA ILE A 97 11.07 -14.72 -18.56
C ILE A 97 10.41 -13.54 -19.28
N LEU A 98 9.27 -13.74 -19.95
CA LEU A 98 8.50 -12.69 -20.63
C LEU A 98 7.63 -11.85 -19.69
N ALA A 99 7.27 -12.39 -18.52
CA ALA A 99 6.57 -11.67 -17.47
C ALA A 99 7.50 -10.84 -16.58
N LEU A 100 8.78 -11.22 -16.47
CA LEU A 100 9.79 -10.50 -15.70
C LEU A 100 10.00 -9.10 -16.29
N ARG A 101 9.64 -8.08 -15.51
CA ARG A 101 9.81 -6.67 -15.82
C ARG A 101 10.57 -5.97 -14.70
N ILE A 102 11.08 -4.78 -15.01
CA ILE A 102 11.52 -3.77 -14.07
C ILE A 102 10.66 -2.54 -14.35
N ASP A 103 10.01 -2.01 -13.31
CA ASP A 103 9.11 -0.86 -13.46
C ASP A 103 9.91 0.44 -13.66
N GLU A 104 9.33 1.41 -14.38
CA GLU A 104 9.98 2.70 -14.66
C GLU A 104 10.28 3.51 -13.39
N GLU A 105 9.59 3.19 -12.31
CA GLU A 105 9.69 3.84 -11.00
C GLU A 105 10.85 3.26 -10.16
N ASP A 106 11.34 2.05 -10.47
CA ASP A 106 12.51 1.41 -9.87
C ASP A 106 13.84 1.70 -10.61
N LEU A 107 13.79 2.45 -11.73
CA LEU A 107 14.97 2.72 -12.53
C LEU A 107 15.94 3.67 -11.82
N GLY A 108 17.12 3.15 -11.49
CA GLY A 108 18.12 3.90 -10.73
C GLY A 108 17.87 3.92 -9.23
N THR A 109 16.92 3.13 -8.70
CA THR A 109 16.73 2.93 -7.27
C THR A 109 17.58 1.78 -6.73
N GLN A 110 17.75 1.74 -5.41
CA GLN A 110 18.38 0.65 -4.68
C GLN A 110 17.31 -0.17 -3.94
N VAL A 111 17.47 -1.49 -3.98
CA VAL A 111 16.56 -2.47 -3.40
C VAL A 111 17.34 -3.43 -2.49
N THR A 112 16.77 -3.76 -1.33
CA THR A 112 17.38 -4.68 -0.37
C THR A 112 17.03 -6.13 -0.73
N VAL A 113 18.05 -6.96 -0.96
CA VAL A 113 17.90 -8.36 -1.38
C VAL A 113 18.70 -9.24 -0.44
N ALA A 114 18.01 -10.10 0.32
CA ALA A 114 18.62 -10.93 1.38
C ALA A 114 19.50 -10.12 2.37
N GLY A 115 19.09 -8.89 2.68
CA GLY A 115 19.82 -7.97 3.55
C GLY A 115 20.96 -7.17 2.88
N VAL A 116 21.22 -7.41 1.59
CA VAL A 116 22.25 -6.68 0.82
C VAL A 116 21.59 -5.65 -0.09
N LEU A 117 22.05 -4.40 -0.01
CA LEU A 117 21.60 -3.30 -0.85
C LEU A 117 22.19 -3.44 -2.26
N THR A 118 21.34 -3.47 -3.30
CA THR A 118 21.76 -3.58 -4.71
C THR A 118 20.89 -2.72 -5.62
N TRP A 119 21.31 -2.45 -6.85
CA TRP A 119 20.49 -1.67 -7.78
C TRP A 119 19.38 -2.52 -8.40
N ALA A 120 18.19 -1.95 -8.63
CA ALA A 120 17.04 -2.71 -9.15
C ALA A 120 17.35 -3.42 -10.49
N HIS A 121 18.08 -2.76 -11.41
CA HIS A 121 18.51 -3.34 -12.68
C HIS A 121 19.48 -4.52 -12.50
N MET A 122 20.29 -4.54 -11.43
CA MET A 122 21.17 -5.66 -11.08
C MET A 122 20.38 -6.84 -10.49
N GLN A 123 19.35 -6.58 -9.68
CA GLN A 123 18.43 -7.64 -9.24
C GLN A 123 17.65 -8.24 -10.42
N PHE A 124 17.15 -7.40 -11.33
CA PHE A 124 16.50 -7.82 -12.57
C PHE A 124 17.44 -8.70 -13.41
N ARG A 125 18.69 -8.26 -13.66
CA ARG A 125 19.73 -9.05 -14.35
C ARG A 125 19.96 -10.41 -13.68
N ALA A 126 20.05 -10.45 -12.35
CA ALA A 126 20.29 -11.69 -11.61
C ALA A 126 19.13 -12.69 -11.73
N LYS A 127 17.88 -12.22 -11.56
CA LYS A 127 16.66 -13.03 -11.77
C LYS A 127 16.57 -13.54 -13.21
N LEU A 128 16.83 -12.68 -14.21
CA LEU A 128 16.81 -13.03 -15.62
C LEU A 128 17.89 -14.06 -15.97
N GLN A 129 19.11 -13.89 -15.45
CA GLN A 129 20.20 -14.86 -15.62
C GLN A 129 19.85 -16.22 -15.00
N GLN A 130 19.22 -16.24 -13.82
CA GLN A 130 18.77 -17.48 -13.18
C GLN A 130 17.72 -18.20 -14.04
N LEU A 131 16.65 -17.51 -14.45
CA LEU A 131 15.58 -18.12 -15.26
C LEU A 131 16.09 -18.65 -16.60
N VAL A 132 16.99 -17.93 -17.28
CA VAL A 132 17.62 -18.39 -18.53
C VAL A 132 18.54 -19.59 -18.32
N ALA A 133 19.18 -19.70 -17.15
CA ALA A 133 19.99 -20.88 -16.81
C ALA A 133 19.13 -22.10 -16.45
N GLU A 134 18.02 -21.91 -15.72
CA GLU A 134 17.07 -22.98 -15.36
C GLU A 134 16.30 -23.51 -16.58
N ALA A 135 15.89 -22.64 -17.50
CA ALA A 135 15.24 -23.00 -18.76
C ALA A 135 16.19 -23.59 -19.82
N GLY A 136 17.49 -23.34 -19.68
CA GLY A 136 18.50 -23.63 -20.69
C GLY A 136 18.48 -22.66 -21.90
N SER A 137 19.67 -22.47 -22.48
CA SER A 137 19.88 -21.50 -23.57
C SER A 137 19.14 -21.83 -24.86
N ASN A 138 18.84 -23.11 -25.12
CA ASN A 138 18.20 -23.56 -26.36
C ASN A 138 16.73 -23.13 -26.45
N GLU A 139 15.98 -23.27 -25.35
CA GLU A 139 14.55 -22.91 -25.32
C GLU A 139 14.33 -21.40 -25.22
N THR A 140 15.36 -20.65 -24.84
CA THR A 140 15.29 -19.21 -24.58
C THR A 140 16.00 -18.35 -25.63
N ALA A 141 16.73 -18.93 -26.58
CA ALA A 141 17.56 -18.21 -27.56
C ALA A 141 16.80 -17.11 -28.35
N GLY A 142 15.54 -17.37 -28.71
CA GLY A 142 14.70 -16.40 -29.43
C GLY A 142 14.07 -15.29 -28.57
N LEU A 143 14.18 -15.36 -27.24
CA LEU A 143 13.47 -14.46 -26.33
C LEU A 143 14.22 -13.17 -26.00
N VAL A 144 15.52 -13.05 -26.27
CA VAL A 144 16.34 -11.86 -25.96
C VAL A 144 15.67 -10.58 -26.51
N TYR A 145 15.22 -10.62 -27.76
CA TYR A 145 14.52 -9.49 -28.40
C TYR A 145 13.19 -9.15 -27.72
N GLN A 146 12.40 -10.17 -27.36
CA GLN A 146 11.08 -9.98 -26.73
C GLN A 146 11.22 -9.42 -25.31
N VAL A 147 12.20 -9.89 -24.55
CA VAL A 147 12.52 -9.37 -23.22
C VAL A 147 13.07 -7.95 -23.30
N ARG A 148 13.93 -7.66 -24.29
CA ARG A 148 14.37 -6.28 -24.57
C ARG A 148 13.19 -5.37 -24.87
N GLU A 149 12.27 -5.74 -25.76
CA GLU A 149 11.14 -4.86 -26.11
C GLU A 149 10.15 -4.63 -24.97
N ASN A 150 10.00 -5.59 -24.05
CA ASN A 150 9.18 -5.45 -22.85
C ASN A 150 9.83 -4.61 -21.73
N MET A 151 11.11 -4.25 -21.85
CA MET A 151 11.83 -3.41 -20.89
C MET A 151 11.53 -1.91 -21.08
N PRO A 152 11.67 -1.09 -20.01
CA PRO A 152 11.55 0.37 -20.10
C PRO A 152 12.39 1.03 -21.18
N THR A 153 11.86 2.13 -21.73
CA THR A 153 12.49 2.91 -22.81
C THR A 153 13.92 3.33 -22.44
N VAL A 154 14.16 3.72 -21.18
CA VAL A 154 15.49 4.11 -20.68
C VAL A 154 16.52 2.98 -20.83
N ILE A 155 16.16 1.74 -20.51
CA ILE A 155 17.09 0.60 -20.67
C ILE A 155 17.23 0.24 -22.16
N LYS A 156 16.16 0.36 -22.96
CA LYS A 156 16.23 0.17 -24.42
C LYS A 156 17.13 1.19 -25.12
N GLU A 157 17.25 2.41 -24.62
CA GLU A 157 18.19 3.42 -25.11
C GLU A 157 19.63 3.24 -24.61
N LEU A 158 19.85 2.40 -23.59
CA LEU A 158 21.16 2.13 -22.99
C LEU A 158 21.67 0.71 -23.32
N THR A 159 20.96 -0.05 -24.16
CA THR A 159 21.30 -1.41 -24.61
C THR A 159 21.18 -1.55 -26.13
N THR A 160 22.10 -2.29 -26.73
CA THR A 160 22.24 -2.44 -28.18
C THR A 160 21.00 -3.12 -28.79
N PRO A 161 20.37 -2.52 -29.82
CA PRO A 161 19.26 -3.16 -30.52
C PRO A 161 19.73 -4.39 -31.31
N GLY A 162 18.91 -5.45 -31.32
CA GLY A 162 19.16 -6.64 -32.14
C GLY A 162 20.11 -7.68 -31.55
N LEU A 163 20.49 -7.58 -30.27
CA LEU A 163 21.21 -8.66 -29.58
C LEU A 163 20.35 -9.93 -29.50
N ALA A 164 20.91 -11.04 -30.00
CA ALA A 164 20.36 -12.40 -29.89
C ALA A 164 21.17 -13.29 -28.93
N ASP A 165 22.03 -12.67 -28.10
CA ASP A 165 23.01 -13.33 -27.25
C ASP A 165 22.74 -12.94 -25.79
N TRP A 166 22.31 -13.92 -24.98
CA TRP A 166 22.00 -13.72 -23.57
C TRP A 166 23.19 -13.23 -22.74
N THR A 167 24.40 -13.73 -23.01
CA THR A 167 25.61 -13.35 -22.25
C THR A 167 25.94 -11.89 -22.53
N LYS A 168 25.98 -11.48 -23.80
CA LYS A 168 26.22 -10.07 -24.19
C LYS A 168 25.13 -9.15 -23.65
N PHE A 169 23.86 -9.54 -23.74
CA PHE A 169 22.75 -8.72 -23.27
C PHE A 169 22.74 -8.53 -21.74
N LEU A 170 23.00 -9.60 -20.98
CA LEU A 170 23.11 -9.51 -19.51
C LEU A 170 24.32 -8.68 -19.08
N ASP A 171 25.44 -8.76 -19.80
CA ASP A 171 26.62 -7.93 -19.49
C ASP A 171 26.50 -6.48 -19.97
N GLU A 172 25.69 -6.17 -20.98
CA GLU A 172 25.29 -4.77 -21.21
C GLU A 172 24.50 -4.22 -20.02
N ILE A 173 23.45 -4.93 -19.54
CA ILE A 173 22.67 -4.50 -18.36
C ILE A 173 23.56 -4.30 -17.12
N LYS A 174 24.59 -5.15 -16.94
CA LYS A 174 25.58 -5.05 -15.85
C LYS A 174 26.42 -3.77 -15.92
N ASN A 175 26.74 -3.34 -17.14
CA ASN A 175 27.69 -2.28 -17.42
C ASN A 175 26.99 -0.95 -17.77
N ILE A 176 25.66 -0.86 -17.57
CA ILE A 176 24.92 0.40 -17.65
C ILE A 176 25.48 1.37 -16.62
N ASP A 177 25.82 2.58 -17.06
CA ASP A 177 26.20 3.68 -16.19
C ASP A 177 24.99 4.11 -15.32
N THR A 178 25.04 3.75 -14.03
CA THR A 178 23.97 4.03 -13.06
C THR A 178 23.62 5.52 -12.95
N ASN A 179 24.57 6.43 -13.19
CA ASN A 179 24.28 7.86 -13.14
C ASN A 179 23.44 8.29 -14.34
N LYS A 180 23.79 7.81 -15.55
CA LYS A 180 23.00 8.05 -16.77
C LYS A 180 21.64 7.34 -16.73
N LEU A 181 21.57 6.17 -16.12
CA LEU A 181 20.32 5.44 -15.88
C LEU A 181 19.37 6.26 -14.99
N ARG A 182 19.86 6.76 -13.85
CA ARG A 182 19.10 7.62 -12.94
C ARG A 182 18.70 8.94 -13.62
N GLU A 183 19.63 9.63 -14.27
CA GLU A 183 19.35 10.89 -14.99
C GLU A 183 18.24 10.72 -16.03
N LYS A 184 18.30 9.68 -16.87
CA LYS A 184 17.23 9.39 -17.84
C LYS A 184 15.92 8.98 -17.17
N ALA A 185 15.96 8.19 -16.09
CA ALA A 185 14.76 7.83 -15.33
C ALA A 185 14.09 9.06 -14.70
N ASP A 186 14.87 10.00 -14.15
CA ASP A 186 14.40 11.27 -13.61
C ASP A 186 13.77 12.16 -14.70
N VAL A 187 14.36 12.20 -15.90
CA VAL A 187 13.80 12.91 -17.07
C VAL A 187 12.47 12.29 -17.50
N VAL A 188 12.36 10.95 -17.58
CA VAL A 188 11.11 10.26 -17.91
C VAL A 188 10.05 10.48 -16.83
N ARG A 189 10.42 10.41 -15.54
CA ARG A 189 9.51 10.68 -14.40
C ARG A 189 8.96 12.10 -14.45
N ARG A 190 9.82 13.12 -14.61
CA ARG A 190 9.42 14.52 -14.79
C ARG A 190 8.52 14.73 -16.02
N LYS A 191 8.80 14.04 -17.14
CA LYS A 191 7.95 14.09 -18.34
C LYS A 191 6.55 13.53 -18.05
N ARG A 192 6.47 12.34 -17.47
CA ARG A 192 5.21 11.67 -17.07
C ARG A 192 4.42 12.50 -16.05
N GLU A 193 5.08 13.18 -15.13
CA GLU A 193 4.46 14.14 -14.19
C GLU A 193 3.88 15.37 -14.90
N THR A 194 4.63 15.99 -15.83
CA THR A 194 4.13 17.14 -16.59
C THR A 194 2.99 16.76 -17.54
N GLU A 195 3.04 15.59 -18.19
CA GLU A 195 1.94 15.05 -19.00
C GLU A 195 0.70 14.76 -18.14
N LYS A 196 0.87 14.18 -16.94
CA LYS A 196 -0.22 13.96 -15.97
C LYS A 196 -0.85 15.28 -15.51
N ALA A 197 -0.05 16.32 -15.28
CA ALA A 197 -0.53 17.66 -14.92
C ALA A 197 -1.23 18.36 -16.09
N GLN A 198 -0.74 18.22 -17.32
CA GLN A 198 -1.38 18.73 -18.54
C GLN A 198 -2.72 18.03 -18.80
N ASN A 199 -2.77 16.70 -18.70
CA ASN A 199 -4.00 15.93 -18.89
C ASN A 199 -5.06 16.29 -17.82
N ALA A 200 -4.67 16.37 -16.54
CA ALA A 200 -5.55 16.84 -15.47
C ALA A 200 -6.08 18.28 -15.70
N ARG A 201 -5.29 19.15 -16.36
CA ARG A 201 -5.75 20.48 -16.80
C ARG A 201 -6.73 20.40 -17.96
N LEU A 202 -6.53 19.52 -18.94
CA LEU A 202 -7.45 19.29 -20.06
C LEU A 202 -8.80 18.76 -19.56
N THR A 203 -8.84 17.69 -18.77
CA THR A 203 -10.07 17.14 -18.19
C THR A 203 -10.85 18.18 -17.37
N ARG A 204 -10.14 19.09 -16.67
CA ARG A 204 -10.77 20.20 -15.95
C ARG A 204 -11.39 21.25 -16.89
N LEU A 205 -10.78 21.52 -18.04
CA LEU A 205 -11.32 22.44 -19.04
C LEU A 205 -12.53 21.83 -19.76
N GLU A 206 -12.47 20.55 -20.12
CA GLU A 206 -13.58 19.80 -20.73
C GLU A 206 -14.82 19.80 -19.82
N GLY A 207 -14.63 19.53 -18.51
CA GLY A 207 -15.71 19.60 -17.52
C GLY A 207 -16.34 20.99 -17.41
N LEU A 208 -15.53 22.06 -17.46
CA LEU A 208 -16.03 23.44 -17.44
C LEU A 208 -16.69 23.87 -18.75
N GLN A 209 -16.32 23.27 -19.88
CA GLN A 209 -16.90 23.59 -21.19
C GLN A 209 -18.33 23.03 -21.33
N MET A 210 -18.65 21.93 -20.64
CA MET A 210 -20.02 21.44 -20.50
C MET A 210 -20.91 22.44 -19.74
N ASP A 211 -20.46 22.92 -18.57
CA ASP A 211 -21.17 23.96 -17.79
C ASP A 211 -21.38 25.25 -18.61
N ALA A 212 -20.39 25.68 -19.40
CA ALA A 212 -20.49 26.91 -20.18
C ALA A 212 -21.66 26.90 -21.20
N ILE A 213 -21.95 25.74 -21.80
CA ILE A 213 -23.09 25.58 -22.74
C ILE A 213 -24.42 25.56 -21.97
N GLU A 214 -24.46 24.98 -20.78
CA GLU A 214 -25.64 24.95 -19.90
C GLU A 214 -25.99 26.36 -19.38
N ILE A 215 -24.98 27.12 -18.94
CA ILE A 215 -25.11 28.54 -18.53
C ILE A 215 -25.64 29.38 -19.70
N LEU A 216 -25.10 29.21 -20.90
CA LEU A 216 -25.51 29.99 -22.08
C LEU A 216 -26.94 29.65 -22.52
N ARG A 217 -27.39 28.38 -22.36
CA ARG A 217 -28.80 27.98 -22.52
C ARG A 217 -29.72 28.64 -21.48
N LEU A 218 -29.34 28.60 -20.20
CA LEU A 218 -30.08 29.26 -19.11
C LEU A 218 -30.21 30.78 -19.35
N GLN A 219 -29.14 31.42 -19.83
CA GLN A 219 -29.12 32.87 -20.07
C GLN A 219 -30.04 33.28 -21.24
N LEU A 220 -30.11 32.49 -22.32
CA LEU A 220 -31.11 32.70 -23.37
C LEU A 220 -32.55 32.44 -22.89
N GLN A 221 -32.79 31.43 -22.04
CA GLN A 221 -34.12 31.17 -21.48
C GLN A 221 -34.63 32.35 -20.63
N CYS A 222 -33.75 32.96 -19.83
CA CYS A 222 -34.11 34.11 -18.98
C CYS A 222 -34.34 35.43 -19.73
N SER A 223 -33.92 35.55 -20.99
CA SER A 223 -33.97 36.82 -21.73
C SER A 223 -35.35 37.18 -22.30
N ASN A 224 -36.29 36.23 -22.34
CA ASN A 224 -37.56 36.37 -23.10
C ASN A 224 -38.78 36.87 -22.29
N LEU A 225 -38.62 37.34 -21.04
CA LEU A 225 -39.75 37.72 -20.17
C LEU A 225 -39.62 39.12 -19.53
N ARG A 226 -39.73 40.19 -20.33
CA ARG A 226 -40.04 41.53 -19.80
C ARG A 226 -40.70 42.48 -20.82
N ASN A 227 -42.03 42.55 -20.83
CA ASN A 227 -42.80 43.77 -21.16
C ASN A 227 -44.32 43.61 -20.97
N THR A 228 -44.89 44.19 -19.91
CA THR A 228 -46.25 44.81 -19.87
C THR A 228 -46.39 45.67 -18.60
N PRO A 229 -47.05 46.84 -18.64
CA PRO A 229 -47.31 47.71 -17.49
C PRO A 229 -48.60 47.32 -16.71
N PRO A 230 -48.86 47.90 -15.51
CA PRO A 230 -49.95 47.48 -14.63
C PRO A 230 -51.32 48.11 -14.94
N GLY A 231 -52.39 47.45 -14.51
CA GLY A 231 -53.77 47.96 -14.52
C GLY A 231 -54.57 47.46 -13.32
N THR A 232 -55.44 48.32 -12.78
CA THR A 232 -56.14 48.12 -11.49
C THR A 232 -57.59 47.66 -11.68
N THR A 233 -58.07 46.68 -10.90
CA THR A 233 -59.49 46.61 -10.43
C THR A 233 -59.67 45.62 -9.27
N LEU A 234 -60.77 45.75 -8.52
CA LEU A 234 -61.14 44.87 -7.40
C LEU A 234 -61.99 43.67 -7.90
N SER A 235 -61.89 42.52 -7.22
CA SER A 235 -63.02 41.80 -6.59
C SER A 235 -62.61 40.40 -6.08
N ASN A 236 -63.36 39.87 -5.11
CA ASN A 236 -63.28 38.49 -4.60
C ASN A 236 -64.73 37.97 -4.48
N PRO A 237 -65.06 36.71 -4.84
CA PRO A 237 -65.08 35.65 -3.82
C PRO A 237 -64.77 34.20 -4.33
N THR A 238 -64.72 33.25 -3.39
CA THR A 238 -64.60 31.77 -3.52
C THR A 238 -65.96 31.06 -3.32
N PRO A 239 -66.11 29.70 -3.43
CA PRO A 239 -65.31 28.60 -4.04
C PRO A 239 -66.21 27.85 -5.10
N PRO A 240 -66.41 26.49 -5.25
CA PRO A 240 -65.69 25.25 -4.84
C PRO A 240 -65.46 24.23 -6.04
N PRO A 241 -65.78 22.89 -6.11
CA PRO A 241 -64.87 21.91 -6.76
C PRO A 241 -65.44 20.71 -7.63
N THR A 242 -64.90 20.48 -8.82
CA THR A 242 -65.02 19.19 -9.60
C THR A 242 -63.70 18.94 -10.38
N THR A 243 -63.04 17.77 -10.38
CA THR A 243 -63.35 16.49 -11.10
C THR A 243 -63.75 16.70 -12.59
N ASN A 244 -63.30 15.90 -13.58
CA ASN A 244 -62.72 14.55 -13.54
C ASN A 244 -61.78 14.25 -14.75
N THR A 245 -61.05 13.13 -14.68
CA THR A 245 -60.50 12.29 -15.78
C THR A 245 -60.14 12.91 -17.15
N ALA A 246 -58.84 12.86 -17.50
CA ALA A 246 -58.38 12.63 -18.88
C ALA A 246 -57.04 11.86 -18.90
N SER A 247 -57.08 10.56 -19.17
CA SER A 247 -55.89 9.69 -19.15
C SER A 247 -54.96 9.97 -20.33
N ARG A 248 -53.75 10.46 -20.06
CA ARG A 248 -52.61 10.39 -20.99
C ARG A 248 -51.38 9.84 -20.29
N ILE A 249 -50.81 8.78 -20.86
CA ILE A 249 -49.59 8.14 -20.39
C ILE A 249 -48.44 9.15 -20.50
N ARG A 250 -47.94 9.63 -19.35
CA ARG A 250 -46.67 10.34 -19.30
C ARG A 250 -45.56 9.32 -19.10
N TYR A 251 -44.55 9.34 -19.98
CA TYR A 251 -43.23 8.87 -19.60
C TYR A 251 -42.80 9.64 -18.34
N VAL A 252 -42.48 8.93 -17.27
CA VAL A 252 -41.92 9.52 -16.05
C VAL A 252 -40.40 9.50 -16.22
N PRO A 253 -39.72 10.66 -16.35
CA PRO A 253 -38.27 10.69 -16.23
C PRO A 253 -37.93 10.21 -14.81
N ARG A 254 -37.09 9.17 -14.71
CA ARG A 254 -36.62 8.67 -13.42
C ARG A 254 -35.72 9.72 -12.78
N THR A 255 -36.31 10.61 -11.99
CA THR A 255 -35.57 11.58 -11.19
C THR A 255 -34.55 10.83 -10.33
N PRO A 256 -33.29 11.30 -10.26
CA PRO A 256 -32.38 10.88 -9.20
C PRO A 256 -33.08 11.18 -7.88
N ALA A 257 -33.20 10.19 -6.99
CA ALA A 257 -33.78 10.42 -5.68
C ALA A 257 -32.96 11.51 -4.97
N ALA A 258 -33.60 12.63 -4.64
CA ALA A 258 -32.92 13.78 -4.06
C ALA A 258 -32.19 13.32 -2.80
N ARG A 259 -30.85 13.34 -2.84
CA ARG A 259 -30.01 13.01 -1.70
C ARG A 259 -30.45 13.94 -0.56
N PRO A 260 -30.83 13.44 0.63
CA PRO A 260 -31.31 14.31 1.69
C PRO A 260 -30.24 15.39 1.96
N PRO A 261 -30.63 16.67 2.13
CA PRO A 261 -29.68 17.74 2.34
C PRO A 261 -28.79 17.35 3.51
N ALA A 262 -27.47 17.38 3.29
CA ALA A 262 -26.51 17.02 4.32
C ALA A 262 -26.80 17.87 5.55
N ARG A 263 -27.04 17.24 6.70
CA ARG A 263 -27.33 17.95 7.96
C ARG A 263 -26.25 19.00 8.17
N GLN A 264 -26.61 20.27 7.99
CA GLN A 264 -25.77 21.38 8.38
C GLN A 264 -25.52 21.21 9.88
N ARG A 265 -24.26 21.04 10.27
CA ARG A 265 -23.91 21.11 11.69
C ARG A 265 -24.27 22.51 12.16
N GLN A 266 -24.95 22.60 13.31
CA GLN A 266 -25.10 23.88 13.97
C GLN A 266 -23.68 24.41 14.28
N PRO A 267 -23.40 25.70 14.05
CA PRO A 267 -22.13 26.30 14.47
C PRO A 267 -21.93 26.12 15.97
N LEU A 268 -20.69 25.93 16.42
CA LEU A 268 -20.38 25.87 17.85
C LEU A 268 -20.82 27.15 18.56
N SER A 269 -21.35 27.01 19.77
CA SER A 269 -21.64 28.13 20.66
C SER A 269 -20.37 28.90 21.05
N PRO A 270 -20.46 30.18 21.48
CA PRO A 270 -19.28 30.96 21.89
C PRO A 270 -18.40 30.23 22.92
N GLU A 271 -19.01 29.62 23.94
CA GLU A 271 -18.31 28.87 24.98
C GLU A 271 -17.56 27.64 24.41
N GLU A 272 -18.19 26.88 23.51
CA GLU A 272 -17.53 25.74 22.84
C GLU A 272 -16.37 26.18 21.92
N ARG A 273 -16.48 27.36 21.30
CA ARG A 273 -15.42 27.97 20.48
C ARG A 273 -14.23 28.39 21.34
N ASP A 274 -14.48 29.02 22.49
CA ASP A 274 -13.42 29.41 23.43
C ASP A 274 -12.75 28.18 24.05
N LEU A 275 -13.52 27.13 24.37
CA LEU A 275 -12.99 25.83 24.80
C LEU A 275 -12.17 25.14 23.70
N LEU A 276 -12.56 25.26 22.42
CA LEU A 276 -11.79 24.73 21.28
C LEU A 276 -10.48 25.52 21.07
N HIS A 277 -10.56 26.85 21.12
CA HIS A 277 -9.41 27.76 21.01
C HIS A 277 -8.39 27.51 22.14
N SER A 278 -8.87 27.40 23.38
CA SER A 278 -8.05 27.01 24.53
C SER A 278 -7.39 25.63 24.32
N ARG A 279 -8.13 24.63 23.85
CA ARG A 279 -7.56 23.29 23.61
C ARG A 279 -6.55 23.24 22.46
N ILE A 280 -6.66 24.11 21.45
CA ILE A 280 -5.66 24.24 20.38
C ILE A 280 -4.38 24.93 20.89
N ASN A 281 -4.52 26.01 21.67
CA ASN A 281 -3.38 26.75 22.20
C ASN A 281 -2.60 25.94 23.27
N ASN A 282 -3.23 24.93 23.88
CA ASN A 282 -2.62 24.01 24.85
C ASN A 282 -2.15 22.67 24.24
N ILE A 283 -2.08 22.51 22.91
CA ILE A 283 -1.51 21.28 22.31
C ILE A 283 0.01 21.27 22.47
N PRO A 284 0.63 20.23 23.08
CA PRO A 284 2.08 20.13 23.18
C PRO A 284 2.72 19.83 21.80
N HIS A 285 3.01 20.87 21.03
CA HIS A 285 3.66 20.75 19.73
C HIS A 285 5.13 20.37 19.91
N GLN A 286 5.54 19.22 19.35
CA GLN A 286 6.87 18.67 19.54
C GLN A 286 7.89 19.26 18.55
N PRO A 287 9.13 19.55 18.96
CA PRO A 287 10.17 20.05 18.05
C PRO A 287 10.58 18.96 17.06
N ASP A 288 10.88 19.35 15.81
CA ASP A 288 11.25 18.41 14.74
C ASP A 288 12.66 17.83 14.97
N THR A 289 12.69 16.73 15.73
CA THR A 289 13.88 16.09 16.30
C THR A 289 13.54 14.63 16.58
N ALA A 290 14.55 13.74 16.60
CA ALA A 290 14.32 12.33 16.94
C ALA A 290 13.61 12.14 18.30
N ALA A 291 13.91 13.00 19.29
CA ALA A 291 13.23 13.00 20.58
C ALA A 291 11.75 13.44 20.48
N GLY A 292 11.46 14.53 19.78
CA GLY A 292 10.09 15.00 19.55
C GLY A 292 9.24 14.02 18.74
N ILE A 293 9.86 13.32 17.78
CA ILE A 293 9.24 12.23 17.02
C ILE A 293 8.89 11.04 17.93
N ALA A 294 9.79 10.64 18.84
CA ALA A 294 9.50 9.58 19.81
C ALA A 294 8.35 9.96 20.76
N VAL A 295 8.31 11.20 21.25
CA VAL A 295 7.19 11.70 22.08
C VAL A 295 5.88 11.75 21.30
N TYR A 296 5.89 12.20 20.04
CA TYR A 296 4.71 12.18 19.17
C TYR A 296 4.17 10.76 18.93
N GLN A 297 5.05 9.79 18.65
CA GLN A 297 4.65 8.39 18.49
C GLN A 297 4.00 7.83 19.76
N GLU A 298 4.46 8.22 20.94
CA GLU A 298 3.86 7.82 22.22
C GLU A 298 2.50 8.52 22.46
N GLN A 299 2.38 9.82 22.14
CA GLN A 299 1.10 10.53 22.16
C GLN A 299 0.06 9.88 21.22
N LEU A 300 0.47 9.42 20.04
CA LEU A 300 -0.40 8.67 19.13
C LEU A 300 -0.87 7.34 19.73
N LYS A 301 0.03 6.54 20.33
CA LYS A 301 -0.35 5.29 21.01
C LYS A 301 -1.38 5.53 22.10
N GLN A 302 -1.16 6.53 22.95
CA GLN A 302 -2.07 6.91 24.03
C GLN A 302 -3.43 7.38 23.49
N TRP A 303 -3.43 8.17 22.41
CA TRP A 303 -4.66 8.61 21.75
C TRP A 303 -5.48 7.44 21.19
N PHE A 304 -4.85 6.55 20.42
CA PHE A 304 -5.52 5.37 19.85
C PHE A 304 -5.98 4.36 20.91
N THR A 305 -5.23 4.23 22.01
CA THR A 305 -5.63 3.39 23.17
C THR A 305 -6.89 3.96 23.85
N LYS A 306 -7.01 5.29 23.93
CA LYS A 306 -8.14 5.98 24.58
C LYS A 306 -9.39 6.11 23.69
N HIS A 307 -9.21 6.23 22.37
CA HIS A 307 -10.29 6.58 21.43
C HIS A 307 -10.58 5.52 20.36
N GLY A 308 -9.79 4.45 20.28
CA GLY A 308 -9.88 3.43 19.24
C GLY A 308 -9.24 3.85 17.92
N GLN A 309 -8.86 2.88 17.08
CA GLN A 309 -8.24 3.13 15.78
C GLN A 309 -9.19 3.83 14.79
N ASP A 310 -10.47 3.44 14.82
CA ASP A 310 -11.59 4.09 14.11
C ASP A 310 -12.17 5.31 14.87
N GLY A 311 -11.46 5.81 15.88
CA GLY A 311 -11.89 6.92 16.73
C GLY A 311 -12.24 8.16 15.92
N ARG A 312 -13.54 8.53 15.88
CA ARG A 312 -13.99 9.66 15.08
C ARG A 312 -13.65 10.99 15.75
N VAL A 313 -12.52 11.56 15.32
CA VAL A 313 -12.10 12.94 15.62
C VAL A 313 -13.28 13.90 15.44
N ASN A 314 -13.50 14.72 16.45
CA ASN A 314 -14.57 15.70 16.54
C ASN A 314 -14.08 16.90 17.37
N GLU A 315 -14.95 17.89 17.49
CA GLU A 315 -14.74 19.18 18.13
C GLU A 315 -14.22 19.09 19.58
N ASN A 316 -14.43 17.96 20.26
CA ASN A 316 -13.99 17.72 21.64
C ASN A 316 -12.79 16.75 21.76
N MET A 317 -12.26 16.22 20.66
CA MET A 317 -11.14 15.28 20.64
C MET A 317 -9.88 15.91 20.04
N GLN A 318 -9.05 16.51 20.90
CA GLN A 318 -7.70 16.95 20.57
C GLN A 318 -6.89 15.80 19.96
N PHE A 319 -6.25 16.02 18.80
CA PHE A 319 -5.34 15.08 18.17
C PHE A 319 -3.87 15.58 18.27
N PRO A 320 -2.87 14.70 18.51
CA PRO A 320 -1.45 15.09 18.50
C PRO A 320 -1.02 15.64 17.13
N LEU A 321 -0.11 16.62 17.12
CA LEU A 321 0.40 17.23 15.88
C LEU A 321 1.77 16.67 15.52
N ARG A 322 1.95 16.32 14.24
CA ARG A 322 3.24 15.86 13.73
C ARG A 322 4.35 16.89 14.02
N PRO A 323 5.52 16.48 14.55
CA PRO A 323 6.71 17.34 14.60
C PRO A 323 7.02 17.94 13.23
N GLY A 324 7.49 19.18 13.21
CA GLY A 324 7.81 19.90 11.97
C GLY A 324 6.59 20.35 11.15
N SER A 325 5.36 20.10 11.61
CA SER A 325 4.17 20.68 10.99
C SER A 325 3.90 22.10 11.52
N ALA A 326 3.12 22.90 10.79
CA ALA A 326 2.70 24.22 11.26
C ALA A 326 1.68 24.14 12.39
N MET A 327 1.59 25.21 13.18
CA MET A 327 0.52 25.38 14.16
C MET A 327 -0.86 25.31 13.50
N ILE A 328 -1.86 24.82 14.24
CA ILE A 328 -3.25 24.77 13.76
C ILE A 328 -3.76 26.20 13.53
N CYS A 329 -4.59 26.40 12.51
CA CYS A 329 -5.20 27.69 12.18
C CYS A 329 -4.20 28.77 11.74
N SER A 330 -3.03 28.35 11.24
CA SER A 330 -2.07 29.24 10.60
C SER A 330 -2.44 29.56 9.14
N GLY A 331 -3.33 28.74 8.55
CA GLY A 331 -3.57 28.68 7.12
C GLY A 331 -2.66 27.66 6.44
N GLU A 332 -2.31 26.61 7.18
CA GLU A 332 -1.53 25.47 6.74
C GLU A 332 -2.23 24.64 5.65
N CYS A 333 -1.45 23.87 4.90
CA CYS A 333 -1.99 22.85 4.01
C CYS A 333 -2.38 21.60 4.81
N PHE A 334 -3.68 21.28 4.88
CA PHE A 334 -4.19 20.09 5.58
C PHE A 334 -3.71 18.73 5.03
N LYS A 335 -2.88 18.68 3.98
CA LYS A 335 -2.24 17.42 3.53
C LYS A 335 -0.90 17.17 4.22
N CYS A 336 0.01 18.13 4.23
CA CYS A 336 1.38 17.98 4.75
C CYS A 336 1.63 18.72 6.07
N GLY A 337 0.77 19.68 6.44
CA GLY A 337 0.96 20.55 7.58
C GLY A 337 1.88 21.75 7.34
N SER A 338 2.47 21.93 6.15
CA SER A 338 3.35 23.07 5.84
C SER A 338 2.57 24.26 5.26
N HIS A 339 3.28 25.38 5.04
CA HIS A 339 2.78 26.59 4.40
C HIS A 339 3.04 26.61 2.87
N GLY A 340 2.81 27.77 2.25
CA GLY A 340 3.15 28.08 0.85
C GLY A 340 2.15 27.66 -0.22
N HIS A 341 1.20 26.77 0.08
CA HIS A 341 0.33 26.17 -0.94
C HIS A 341 -1.02 25.65 -0.39
N ILE A 342 -1.95 25.34 -1.30
CA ILE A 342 -3.27 24.74 -0.98
C ILE A 342 -3.27 23.22 -1.15
N ALA A 343 -4.16 22.50 -0.46
CA ALA A 343 -4.24 21.03 -0.51
C ALA A 343 -4.48 20.42 -1.92
N GLY A 344 -5.01 21.19 -2.88
CA GLY A 344 -5.12 20.80 -4.28
C GLY A 344 -3.79 20.83 -5.06
N ALA A 345 -2.80 21.59 -4.58
CA ALA A 345 -1.47 21.79 -5.16
C ALA A 345 -0.37 21.43 -4.14
N CYS A 346 -0.58 20.38 -3.35
CA CYS A 346 0.37 19.93 -2.34
C CYS A 346 1.49 19.11 -2.99
N PRO A 347 2.77 19.48 -2.83
CA PRO A 347 3.90 18.76 -3.41
C PRO A 347 4.32 17.54 -2.58
N ALA A 348 3.80 17.36 -1.35
CA ALA A 348 4.18 16.24 -0.50
C ALA A 348 3.64 14.90 -1.03
N PRO A 349 4.51 13.88 -1.24
CA PRO A 349 4.08 12.54 -1.60
C PRO A 349 3.23 11.93 -0.49
N GLU A 350 2.37 10.96 -0.82
CA GLU A 350 1.33 10.47 0.09
C GLU A 350 1.88 9.89 1.41
N ALA A 351 3.04 9.23 1.36
CA ALA A 351 3.75 8.73 2.54
C ALA A 351 4.22 9.84 3.51
N SER A 352 4.44 11.07 3.03
CA SER A 352 4.89 12.21 3.84
C SER A 352 3.74 13.11 4.30
N GLN A 353 2.49 12.75 4.01
CA GLN A 353 1.32 13.49 4.43
C GLN A 353 0.89 13.15 5.87
N LEU A 354 0.15 14.06 6.49
CA LEU A 354 -0.40 13.91 7.84
C LEU A 354 -1.38 12.72 7.93
N LEU A 355 -1.46 12.11 9.11
CA LEU A 355 -2.48 11.10 9.42
C LEU A 355 -3.89 11.67 9.23
N ILE A 356 -4.82 10.84 8.72
CA ILE A 356 -6.19 11.29 8.38
C ILE A 356 -6.92 11.93 9.57
N GLN A 357 -6.64 11.47 10.80
CA GLN A 357 -7.12 12.06 12.04
C GLN A 357 -6.64 13.51 12.24
N GLU A 358 -5.36 13.80 11.97
CA GLU A 358 -4.82 15.17 12.04
C GLU A 358 -5.38 16.06 10.91
N LYS A 359 -5.51 15.50 9.69
CA LYS A 359 -6.16 16.18 8.55
C LYS A 359 -7.59 16.63 8.92
N ILE A 360 -8.35 15.77 9.60
CA ILE A 360 -9.70 16.06 10.11
C ILE A 360 -9.65 17.08 11.25
N TRP A 361 -8.74 16.93 12.22
CA TRP A 361 -8.62 17.85 13.37
C TRP A 361 -8.35 19.29 12.93
N ARG A 362 -7.36 19.50 12.05
CA ARG A 362 -7.06 20.82 11.45
C ARG A 362 -8.25 21.38 10.66
N SER A 363 -8.93 20.54 9.89
CA SER A 363 -10.13 20.95 9.14
C SER A 363 -11.31 21.31 10.04
N ILE A 364 -11.43 20.74 11.24
CA ILE A 364 -12.44 21.15 12.23
C ILE A 364 -12.05 22.49 12.83
N ALA A 365 -10.82 22.62 13.33
CA ALA A 365 -10.32 23.84 13.96
C ALA A 365 -10.44 25.07 13.06
N VAL A 366 -10.01 24.98 11.80
CA VAL A 366 -10.12 26.09 10.83
C VAL A 366 -11.56 26.37 10.41
N ARG A 367 -12.42 25.36 10.32
CA ARG A 367 -13.84 25.56 9.99
C ARG A 367 -14.57 26.34 11.07
N GLU A 368 -14.28 26.06 12.34
CA GLU A 368 -14.92 26.76 13.46
C GLU A 368 -14.24 28.10 13.74
N LEU A 369 -12.92 28.14 13.96
CA LEU A 369 -12.21 29.32 14.45
C LEU A 369 -11.60 30.22 13.35
N GLY A 370 -11.53 29.74 12.11
CA GLY A 370 -10.78 30.42 11.05
C GLY A 370 -9.27 30.37 11.26
N ASN A 371 -8.52 31.08 10.42
CA ASN A 371 -7.04 31.09 10.43
C ASN A 371 -6.47 32.12 11.42
N TYR A 372 -6.86 32.06 12.70
CA TYR A 372 -6.48 33.06 13.70
C TYR A 372 -4.98 33.09 14.03
N ASN A 373 -4.28 31.95 13.96
CA ASN A 373 -2.84 31.84 14.22
C ASN A 373 -1.97 32.31 13.03
N ARG A 374 -2.55 32.73 11.90
CA ARG A 374 -1.80 33.16 10.71
C ARG A 374 -0.76 34.27 10.99
N GLY A 375 -1.06 35.18 11.92
CA GLY A 375 -0.14 36.25 12.32
C GLY A 375 0.98 35.84 13.28
N HIS A 376 0.91 34.63 13.84
CA HIS A 376 1.84 34.10 14.85
C HIS A 376 2.61 32.87 14.37
N ALA A 377 2.31 32.37 13.16
CA ALA A 377 2.91 31.16 12.63
C ALA A 377 4.31 31.44 12.06
N THR A 378 5.31 30.71 12.56
CA THR A 378 6.58 30.54 11.85
C THR A 378 6.28 29.91 10.48
N GLN A 379 6.80 30.50 9.40
CA GLN A 379 6.71 29.88 8.08
C GLN A 379 7.50 28.57 8.10
N ILE A 380 6.86 27.51 7.63
CA ILE A 380 7.45 26.18 7.49
C ILE A 380 7.18 25.79 6.05
N ASP A 381 8.22 25.83 5.24
CA ASP A 381 8.17 25.39 3.85
C ASP A 381 8.62 23.94 3.75
N LEU A 382 8.13 23.23 2.74
CA LEU A 382 8.59 21.89 2.43
C LEU A 382 9.95 21.96 1.73
N LEU A 383 11.02 21.94 2.53
CA LEU A 383 12.34 21.54 2.06
C LEU A 383 12.26 20.05 1.70
N LEU A 384 12.22 19.77 0.39
CA LEU A 384 12.32 18.43 -0.16
C LEU A 384 13.81 18.05 -0.24
N GLU A 385 14.37 17.64 0.90
CA GLU A 385 15.71 17.08 1.00
C GLU A 385 15.62 15.54 0.94
N ASP A 386 16.29 14.93 -0.04
CA ASP A 386 16.05 13.55 -0.51
C ASP A 386 16.56 12.41 0.42
N GLU A 387 16.89 12.68 1.70
CA GLU A 387 17.61 11.71 2.56
C GLU A 387 16.80 11.08 3.72
N PHE A 388 15.56 11.51 4.03
CA PHE A 388 14.86 11.03 5.24
C PHE A 388 14.04 9.73 5.09
N ILE A 389 14.49 8.77 4.27
CA ILE A 389 13.86 7.43 4.15
C ILE A 389 14.91 6.30 4.25
N GLN A 390 15.52 6.15 5.42
CA GLN A 390 16.25 4.92 5.80
C GLN A 390 15.97 4.39 7.22
N GLN A 391 15.36 5.20 8.11
CA GLN A 391 15.31 4.89 9.55
C GLN A 391 14.02 4.21 10.03
N TRP A 392 13.36 3.39 9.19
CA TRP A 392 12.10 2.70 9.56
C TRP A 392 12.09 1.17 9.42
N GLU A 393 13.13 0.55 8.84
CA GLU A 393 13.19 -0.92 8.71
C GLU A 393 14.04 -1.64 9.78
N GLN A 394 14.96 -0.95 10.45
CA GLN A 394 15.82 -1.54 11.51
C GLN A 394 15.11 -1.70 12.88
N GLY A 395 13.78 -1.63 12.92
CA GLY A 395 12.98 -1.47 14.14
C GLY A 395 12.29 -2.73 14.70
N LYS A 396 12.64 -3.95 14.28
CA LYS A 396 12.01 -5.20 14.76
C LYS A 396 13.02 -6.34 14.97
N GLY A 397 12.98 -6.95 16.17
CA GLY A 397 13.96 -7.93 16.66
C GLY A 397 15.07 -7.21 17.43
N GLN A 398 14.93 -7.00 18.75
CA GLN A 398 15.31 -7.96 19.83
C GLN A 398 16.80 -8.38 19.77
N GLY A 399 17.57 -8.37 20.86
CA GLY A 399 17.24 -8.06 22.25
C GLY A 399 17.94 -9.03 23.21
N SER A 400 18.76 -8.50 24.14
CA SER A 400 19.50 -9.19 25.20
C SER A 400 20.40 -10.38 24.80
N SER A 401 21.73 -10.19 24.90
CA SER A 401 22.56 -10.90 25.89
C SER A 401 24.05 -10.62 25.67
N VAL A 402 24.67 -9.81 26.53
CA VAL A 402 25.52 -10.21 27.67
C VAL A 402 25.35 -9.15 28.76
#